data_AF-A0A9E6EWZ7-F1
#
_entry.id   AF-A0A9E6EWZ7-F1
#
_cell.length_a   1.000
_cell.length_b   1.000
_cell.length_c   1.000
_cell.angle_alpha   90.00
_cell.angle_beta   90.00
_cell.angle_gamma   90.00
#
_symmetry.space_group_name_H-M   'P 1'
#
loop_
_entity.id
_entity.type
_entity.pdbx_description
1 polymer ?
#
loop_
_entity_poly.entity_id
_entity_poly.type
_entity_poly.pdbx_seq_one_letter_code
_entity_poly.pdbx_strand_id
1 'polypeptide(L)'
;INSAKKFDINAGKLFIIKAGKTLTVNGPIDNSSGIAGFVLKSDNKGTASLIHNTDNVPATVERYITGVAEDWHFLSTPVSDQEITGSWLPSGTYGNGTGYDLYVWNEPTSCWIYKLNLTSPVNWNTVHPDTNFNVGRGYLYSVQATNPSKEFAGKLNNGSIDYPLTIGTIIDSLRGFNLVGNPYPSSIDWAASSGWMRSLLVNSNDGYDMWIWNPAANNYGAYNSSDADGVGTNSVTRYIAPTQGYFVRAASAGNMSTSNPVRVHSTASWFKLKDEYVNRVSLVVNSDAGYGFDEVRLSFGNFQNENGAMKLFSHVLAAPSLFMPNQNGNFSVQYFTNTSENPVVPISFTPGIDGNYTFNCNFDLDKFDIVMLEDLQTHYIQNMKYRNTYNFKALKKDDPNRFVLYFGPDQNHSGKDIPGRIYSDGVHLIVDLSLVPEETEVFVYDVLGRLLLQQKLQGKIVHQLDMNPDTQILICYLKNTNGSLCKKLYFSN
;
A
#
# COMPACT_ATOMS: atom_id res chain seq x y z
N ILE A 1 23.64 17.51 21.90
CA ILE A 1 22.71 18.53 22.44
C ILE A 1 21.45 18.39 21.60
N ASN A 2 20.38 17.84 22.17
CA ASN A 2 19.15 17.57 21.40
C ASN A 2 18.14 18.73 21.49
N SER A 3 18.39 19.70 22.39
CA SER A 3 17.59 20.92 22.51
C SER A 3 18.47 22.12 22.88
N ALA A 4 18.22 23.27 22.24
CA ALA A 4 18.85 24.55 22.55
C ALA A 4 17.80 25.62 22.89
N LYS A 5 18.10 26.47 23.89
CA LYS A 5 17.23 27.59 24.28
C LYS A 5 17.40 28.83 23.40
N LYS A 6 18.59 29.03 22.85
CA LYS A 6 18.96 30.05 21.86
C LYS A 6 20.11 29.45 21.04
N PHE A 7 20.18 29.79 19.76
CA PHE A 7 21.22 29.26 18.90
C PHE A 7 21.77 30.36 17.98
N ASP A 8 23.04 30.73 18.19
CA ASP A 8 23.70 31.79 17.45
C ASP A 8 24.85 31.22 16.62
N ILE A 9 24.86 31.53 15.32
CA ILE A 9 25.95 31.25 14.40
C ILE A 9 26.55 32.60 13.98
N ASN A 10 27.66 32.95 14.63
CA ASN A 10 28.39 34.18 14.35
C ASN A 10 28.99 34.17 12.93
N ALA A 11 29.17 35.36 12.35
CA ALA A 11 29.75 35.53 11.01
C ALA A 11 31.08 34.76 10.84
N GLY A 12 31.22 34.10 9.68
CA GLY A 12 32.37 33.25 9.35
C GLY A 12 32.42 31.92 10.10
N LYS A 13 31.43 31.59 10.94
CA LYS A 13 31.29 30.27 11.57
C LYS A 13 30.38 29.34 10.77
N LEU A 14 30.62 28.05 10.92
CA LEU A 14 29.85 26.96 10.31
C LEU A 14 29.35 26.04 11.42
N PHE A 15 28.05 25.78 11.42
CA PHE A 15 27.43 24.73 12.22
C PHE A 15 26.78 23.69 11.32
N ILE A 16 27.03 22.42 11.63
CA ILE A 16 26.55 21.28 10.86
C ILE A 16 25.70 20.38 11.75
N ILE A 17 24.45 20.12 11.34
CA ILE A 17 23.69 18.97 11.83
C ILE A 17 24.04 17.79 10.92
N LYS A 18 24.76 16.82 11.47
CA LYS A 18 25.18 15.62 10.70
C LYS A 18 23.96 14.81 10.24
N ALA A 19 24.14 14.07 9.16
CA ALA A 19 23.13 13.16 8.63
C ALA A 19 22.58 12.22 9.72
N GLY A 20 21.26 12.03 9.71
CA GLY A 20 20.54 11.25 10.72
C GLY A 20 20.56 11.81 12.15
N LYS A 21 21.08 13.04 12.36
CA LYS A 21 21.04 13.72 13.68
C LYS A 21 19.91 14.73 13.74
N THR A 22 19.48 15.00 14.97
CA THR A 22 18.32 15.83 15.27
C THR A 22 18.74 17.04 16.10
N LEU A 23 18.06 18.17 15.90
CA LEU A 23 18.18 19.35 16.75
C LEU A 23 16.81 20.00 16.92
N THR A 24 16.39 20.22 18.15
CA THR A 24 15.28 21.13 18.47
C THR A 24 15.84 22.46 18.97
N VAL A 25 15.40 23.59 18.42
CA VAL A 25 15.71 24.93 18.95
C VAL A 25 14.41 25.59 19.40
N ASN A 26 14.28 25.79 20.70
CA ASN A 26 13.06 26.30 21.32
C ASN A 26 12.98 27.84 21.31
N GLY A 27 14.13 28.52 21.26
CA GLY A 27 14.18 29.98 21.12
C GLY A 27 14.70 30.42 19.75
N PRO A 28 15.20 31.66 19.64
CA PRO A 28 15.60 32.21 18.34
C PRO A 28 16.86 31.53 17.81
N ILE A 29 16.89 31.35 16.48
CA ILE A 29 18.10 31.07 15.70
C ILE A 29 18.57 32.37 15.05
N ASP A 30 19.76 32.83 15.39
CA ASP A 30 20.44 33.91 14.67
C ASP A 30 21.60 33.32 13.85
N ASN A 31 21.48 33.34 12.52
CA ASN A 31 22.56 32.91 11.63
C ASN A 31 23.10 34.09 10.82
N SER A 32 24.16 34.71 11.36
CA SER A 32 24.89 35.80 10.74
C SER A 32 25.95 35.34 9.73
N SER A 33 26.08 34.03 9.47
CA SER A 33 26.98 33.47 8.45
C SER A 33 26.30 33.14 7.11
N GLY A 34 25.01 33.44 6.96
CA GLY A 34 24.25 33.15 5.74
C GLY A 34 24.05 31.64 5.49
N ILE A 35 23.63 31.28 4.27
CA ILE A 35 23.24 29.89 3.90
C ILE A 35 24.37 28.87 4.15
N ALA A 36 25.63 29.27 3.93
CA ALA A 36 26.80 28.42 4.15
C ALA A 36 27.15 28.26 5.65
N GLY A 37 26.58 29.09 6.53
CA GLY A 37 26.83 29.06 7.97
C GLY A 37 26.08 27.96 8.72
N PHE A 38 24.94 27.51 8.19
CA PHE A 38 24.10 26.52 8.84
C PHE A 38 23.70 25.42 7.86
N VAL A 39 24.23 24.22 8.06
CA VAL A 39 24.07 23.11 7.11
C VAL A 39 23.44 21.89 7.77
N LEU A 40 22.34 21.42 7.21
CA LEU A 40 21.69 20.16 7.55
C LEU A 40 22.13 19.11 6.53
N LYS A 41 22.90 18.10 6.97
CA LYS A 41 23.48 17.09 6.10
C LYS A 41 22.50 15.95 5.79
N SER A 42 22.68 15.31 4.65
CA SER A 42 21.96 14.09 4.28
C SER A 42 22.90 13.10 3.59
N ASP A 43 22.86 11.85 4.02
CA ASP A 43 23.61 10.74 3.40
C ASP A 43 22.80 9.43 3.48
N ASN A 44 23.44 8.29 3.16
CA ASN A 44 22.82 6.98 3.21
C ASN A 44 22.40 6.51 4.61
N LYS A 45 22.80 7.21 5.68
CA LYS A 45 22.36 6.97 7.07
C LYS A 45 21.13 7.79 7.43
N GLY A 46 20.71 8.72 6.58
CA GLY A 46 19.49 9.50 6.73
C GLY A 46 19.69 11.00 6.54
N THR A 47 18.61 11.75 6.73
CA THR A 47 18.60 13.22 6.61
C THR A 47 18.59 13.86 8.00
N ALA A 48 19.36 14.93 8.18
CA ALA A 48 19.32 15.74 9.39
C ALA A 48 17.91 16.32 9.62
N SER A 49 17.51 16.45 10.89
CA SER A 49 16.19 16.95 11.26
C SER A 49 16.29 18.14 12.19
N LEU A 50 15.62 19.24 11.84
CA LEU A 50 15.59 20.46 12.62
C LEU A 50 14.15 20.88 12.92
N ILE A 51 13.85 21.08 14.20
CA ILE A 51 12.60 21.72 14.66
C ILE A 51 12.98 23.09 15.25
N HIS A 52 12.39 24.16 14.72
CA HIS A 52 12.63 25.55 15.15
C HIS A 52 11.35 26.37 14.96
N ASN A 53 11.26 27.53 15.63
CA ASN A 53 10.17 28.49 15.50
C ASN A 53 10.65 29.88 15.04
N THR A 54 11.78 29.92 14.33
CA THR A 54 12.38 31.18 13.84
C THR A 54 12.19 31.32 12.34
N ASP A 55 11.62 32.45 11.93
CA ASP A 55 11.44 32.79 10.51
C ASP A 55 12.75 33.24 9.86
N ASN A 56 12.82 33.11 8.54
CA ASN A 56 13.87 33.70 7.72
C ASN A 56 15.31 33.25 8.05
N VAL A 57 15.50 32.10 8.71
CA VAL A 57 16.83 31.59 9.05
C VAL A 57 17.53 31.11 7.78
N PRO A 58 18.62 31.75 7.32
CA PRO A 58 19.34 31.26 6.15
C PRO A 58 20.02 29.94 6.48
N ALA A 59 19.88 28.93 5.62
CA ALA A 59 20.50 27.62 5.80
C ALA A 59 20.60 26.86 4.47
N THR A 60 21.43 25.82 4.46
CA THR A 60 21.46 24.79 3.42
C THR A 60 20.95 23.47 3.98
N VAL A 61 19.96 22.88 3.34
CA VAL A 61 19.40 21.57 3.66
C VAL A 61 19.75 20.60 2.53
N GLU A 62 20.60 19.63 2.82
CA GLU A 62 20.94 18.58 1.89
C GLU A 62 19.83 17.55 1.78
N ARG A 63 19.70 16.99 0.58
CA ARG A 63 18.88 15.82 0.29
C ARG A 63 19.71 14.79 -0.45
N TYR A 64 19.94 13.66 0.19
CA TYR A 64 20.51 12.47 -0.43
C TYR A 64 19.41 11.76 -1.25
N ILE A 65 19.61 11.67 -2.56
CA ILE A 65 18.71 11.01 -3.49
C ILE A 65 19.19 9.57 -3.63
N THR A 66 18.44 8.58 -3.15
CA THR A 66 18.84 7.16 -3.19
C THR A 66 18.33 6.46 -4.43
N GLY A 67 19.15 5.74 -5.16
CA GLY A 67 18.72 4.98 -6.33
C GLY A 67 19.80 4.84 -7.39
N VAL A 68 19.45 4.13 -8.45
CA VAL A 68 20.23 4.09 -9.68
C VAL A 68 19.97 5.35 -10.52
N ALA A 69 20.74 5.50 -11.60
CA ALA A 69 20.48 6.53 -12.59
C ALA A 69 19.01 6.46 -13.04
N GLU A 70 18.39 7.63 -13.13
CA GLU A 70 17.04 7.84 -13.63
C GLU A 70 15.90 7.39 -12.70
N ASP A 71 16.20 6.93 -11.48
CA ASP A 71 15.17 6.62 -10.48
C ASP A 71 14.34 7.87 -10.11
N TRP A 72 13.05 7.65 -9.93
CA TRP A 72 12.07 8.69 -9.64
C TRP A 72 11.88 8.94 -8.14
N HIS A 73 11.96 10.20 -7.73
CA HIS A 73 11.78 10.63 -6.34
C HIS A 73 10.78 11.78 -6.25
N PHE A 74 9.90 11.72 -5.25
CA PHE A 74 9.12 12.89 -4.89
C PHE A 74 9.92 13.81 -3.97
N LEU A 75 9.92 15.10 -4.31
CA LEU A 75 10.65 16.15 -3.62
C LEU A 75 9.73 17.30 -3.19
N SER A 76 10.18 18.03 -2.18
CA SER A 76 9.61 19.28 -1.70
C SER A 76 10.72 20.16 -1.10
N THR A 77 10.56 21.48 -1.15
CA THR A 77 11.56 22.40 -0.60
C THR A 77 11.34 22.64 0.91
N PRO A 78 12.38 22.48 1.76
CA PRO A 78 12.36 22.84 3.17
C PRO A 78 12.71 24.32 3.43
N VAL A 79 13.06 25.05 2.36
CA VAL A 79 13.41 26.48 2.38
C VAL A 79 12.55 27.27 1.40
N SER A 80 12.41 28.57 1.64
CA SER A 80 11.98 29.53 0.62
C SER A 80 13.19 29.98 -0.20
N ASP A 81 12.91 30.65 -1.33
CA ASP A 81 13.91 31.32 -2.18
C ASP A 81 14.94 30.40 -2.87
N GLN A 82 14.71 29.08 -2.94
CA GLN A 82 15.54 28.18 -3.74
C GLN A 82 15.15 28.24 -5.22
N GLU A 83 16.02 28.81 -6.05
CA GLU A 83 15.90 28.78 -7.51
C GLU A 83 16.05 27.37 -8.09
N ILE A 84 15.31 27.07 -9.16
CA ILE A 84 15.45 25.84 -9.95
C ILE A 84 16.54 26.07 -11.01
N THR A 85 17.79 26.13 -10.58
CA THR A 85 18.96 26.42 -11.44
C THR A 85 20.20 25.63 -11.00
N GLY A 86 21.27 25.70 -11.79
CA GLY A 86 22.59 25.17 -11.42
C GLY A 86 22.57 23.67 -11.11
N SER A 87 22.88 23.31 -9.86
CA SER A 87 22.95 21.91 -9.41
C SER A 87 21.62 21.15 -9.49
N TRP A 88 20.49 21.86 -9.56
CA TRP A 88 19.18 21.25 -9.82
C TRP A 88 18.97 20.90 -11.29
N LEU A 89 19.73 21.54 -12.20
CA LEU A 89 19.69 21.34 -13.64
C LEU A 89 21.06 20.89 -14.19
N PRO A 90 21.64 19.77 -13.70
CA PRO A 90 22.94 19.31 -14.16
C PRO A 90 22.94 19.00 -15.67
N SER A 91 24.07 19.21 -16.33
CA SER A 91 24.32 18.66 -17.68
C SER A 91 24.33 17.14 -17.64
N GLY A 92 23.96 16.49 -18.73
CA GLY A 92 23.99 15.04 -18.84
C GLY A 92 23.79 14.56 -20.26
N THR A 93 23.64 13.24 -20.39
CA THR A 93 23.54 12.60 -21.72
C THR A 93 22.11 12.30 -22.14
N TYR A 94 21.09 12.83 -21.45
CA TYR A 94 19.72 12.71 -21.91
C TYR A 94 19.59 13.37 -23.29
N GLY A 95 18.59 12.96 -24.09
CA GLY A 95 18.40 13.48 -25.45
C GLY A 95 18.20 15.00 -25.54
N ASN A 96 17.96 15.67 -24.41
CA ASN A 96 17.84 17.12 -24.26
C ASN A 96 19.11 17.80 -23.70
N GLY A 97 20.21 17.07 -23.52
CA GLY A 97 21.50 17.57 -22.99
C GLY A 97 21.52 17.80 -21.47
N THR A 98 20.45 17.46 -20.76
CA THR A 98 20.39 17.54 -19.30
C THR A 98 20.70 16.18 -18.67
N GLY A 99 21.04 16.18 -17.38
CA GLY A 99 21.23 14.97 -16.57
C GLY A 99 20.15 14.83 -15.51
N TYR A 100 19.01 15.48 -15.72
CA TYR A 100 17.89 15.49 -14.79
C TYR A 100 16.56 15.50 -15.53
N ASP A 101 15.55 15.09 -14.79
CA ASP A 101 14.16 15.15 -15.16
C ASP A 101 13.38 15.75 -14.01
N LEU A 102 12.68 16.87 -14.24
CA LEU A 102 11.87 17.56 -13.24
C LEU A 102 10.46 17.77 -13.77
N TYR A 103 9.48 17.32 -13.00
CA TYR A 103 8.06 17.39 -13.34
C TYR A 103 7.26 17.97 -12.18
N VAL A 104 6.15 18.61 -12.54
CA VAL A 104 5.06 18.92 -11.61
C VAL A 104 3.81 18.14 -12.00
N TRP A 105 3.05 17.70 -11.01
CA TRP A 105 1.74 17.10 -11.25
C TRP A 105 0.71 18.20 -11.48
N ASN A 106 0.03 18.19 -12.62
CA ASN A 106 -1.07 19.09 -12.92
C ASN A 106 -2.40 18.34 -12.78
N GLU A 107 -3.05 18.47 -11.61
CA GLU A 107 -4.31 17.79 -11.32
C GLU A 107 -5.41 18.07 -12.35
N PRO A 108 -5.65 19.31 -12.82
CA PRO A 108 -6.75 19.58 -13.77
C PRO A 108 -6.64 18.83 -15.10
N THR A 109 -5.42 18.47 -15.54
CA THR A 109 -5.22 17.66 -16.74
C THR A 109 -4.80 16.22 -16.43
N SER A 110 -4.59 15.88 -15.15
CA SER A 110 -4.04 14.60 -14.69
C SER A 110 -2.73 14.20 -15.38
N CYS A 111 -1.83 15.15 -15.60
CA CYS A 111 -0.56 14.91 -16.31
C CYS A 111 0.64 15.40 -15.51
N TRP A 112 1.76 14.68 -15.68
CA TRP A 112 3.08 15.18 -15.33
C TRP A 112 3.52 16.21 -16.38
N ILE A 113 3.85 17.43 -15.95
CA ILE A 113 4.31 18.51 -16.81
C ILE A 113 5.82 18.66 -16.65
N TYR A 114 6.55 18.39 -17.72
CA TYR A 114 8.01 18.45 -17.74
C TYR A 114 8.54 19.89 -17.71
N LYS A 115 9.65 20.13 -16.98
CA LYS A 115 10.32 21.43 -16.85
C LYS A 115 10.71 22.11 -18.15
N LEU A 116 11.12 21.33 -19.17
CA LEU A 116 11.50 21.88 -20.48
C LEU A 116 10.34 21.88 -21.48
N ASN A 117 9.14 21.41 -21.12
CA ASN A 117 7.98 21.63 -21.97
C ASN A 117 7.57 23.11 -21.87
N LEU A 118 7.80 23.84 -22.96
CA LEU A 118 7.46 25.26 -23.11
C LEU A 118 6.51 25.50 -24.29
N THR A 119 6.13 24.46 -25.02
CA THR A 119 5.41 24.59 -26.31
C THR A 119 3.96 24.11 -26.23
N SER A 120 3.63 23.21 -25.30
CA SER A 120 2.23 22.79 -25.10
C SER A 120 1.36 23.95 -24.59
N PRO A 121 0.03 23.93 -24.85
CA PRO A 121 -0.89 24.95 -24.31
C PRO A 121 -0.90 24.98 -22.77
N VAL A 122 -0.86 23.80 -22.14
CA VAL A 122 -0.57 23.63 -20.72
C VAL A 122 0.86 23.12 -20.60
N ASN A 123 1.75 23.95 -20.09
CA ASN A 123 3.18 23.73 -20.01
C ASN A 123 3.75 24.23 -18.67
N TRP A 124 5.06 24.05 -18.44
CA TRP A 124 5.68 24.39 -17.16
C TRP A 124 5.35 25.82 -16.70
N ASN A 125 5.54 26.82 -17.56
CA ASN A 125 5.34 28.23 -17.21
C ASN A 125 3.88 28.56 -16.88
N THR A 126 2.92 27.79 -17.38
CA THR A 126 1.50 27.99 -17.06
C THR A 126 1.09 27.40 -15.71
N VAL A 127 1.71 26.30 -15.28
CA VAL A 127 1.36 25.58 -14.03
C VAL A 127 2.34 25.85 -12.87
N HIS A 128 3.53 26.32 -13.21
CA HIS A 128 4.65 26.69 -12.34
C HIS A 128 5.34 27.95 -12.94
N PRO A 129 4.72 29.14 -12.79
CA PRO A 129 5.26 30.39 -13.34
C PRO A 129 6.48 30.93 -12.57
N ASP A 130 6.71 30.46 -11.33
CA ASP A 130 7.83 30.90 -10.50
C ASP A 130 9.16 30.31 -10.98
N THR A 131 10.27 31.01 -10.73
CA THR A 131 11.62 30.48 -10.98
C THR A 131 12.10 29.55 -9.86
N ASN A 132 11.43 29.59 -8.70
CA ASN A 132 11.83 28.91 -7.46
C ASN A 132 10.98 27.67 -7.21
N PHE A 133 11.48 26.75 -6.39
CA PHE A 133 10.61 25.74 -5.81
C PHE A 133 9.52 26.43 -4.97
N ASN A 134 8.26 26.02 -5.16
CA ASN A 134 7.13 26.54 -4.38
C ASN A 134 7.05 25.77 -3.07
N VAL A 135 6.95 26.51 -1.97
CA VAL A 135 6.78 25.93 -0.63
C VAL A 135 5.44 25.18 -0.56
N GLY A 136 5.44 23.98 0.00
CA GLY A 136 4.25 23.12 0.12
C GLY A 136 3.89 22.32 -1.14
N ARG A 137 4.51 22.62 -2.29
CA ARG A 137 4.34 21.85 -3.54
C ARG A 137 5.23 20.61 -3.55
N GLY A 138 4.70 19.51 -4.07
CA GLY A 138 5.52 18.35 -4.41
C GLY A 138 5.98 18.36 -5.87
N TYR A 139 7.15 17.79 -6.11
CA TYR A 139 7.79 17.66 -7.42
C TYR A 139 8.18 16.21 -7.67
N LEU A 140 8.23 15.80 -8.93
CA LEU A 140 8.86 14.55 -9.32
C LEU A 140 10.21 14.84 -9.96
N TYR A 141 11.26 14.22 -9.43
CA TYR A 141 12.64 14.48 -9.83
C TYR A 141 13.37 13.17 -10.07
N SER A 142 14.20 13.15 -11.10
CA SER A 142 15.07 12.04 -11.45
C SER A 142 16.40 12.60 -11.97
N VAL A 143 17.48 11.84 -11.77
CA VAL A 143 18.85 12.28 -12.05
C VAL A 143 19.68 11.14 -12.58
N GLN A 144 20.58 11.45 -13.51
CA GLN A 144 21.49 10.48 -14.12
C GLN A 144 22.57 10.00 -13.14
N ALA A 145 23.00 10.85 -12.21
CA ALA A 145 23.97 10.47 -11.20
C ALA A 145 23.38 9.43 -10.24
N THR A 146 24.13 8.38 -9.94
CA THR A 146 23.77 7.41 -8.90
C THR A 146 23.96 8.02 -7.52
N ASN A 147 22.94 7.91 -6.68
CA ASN A 147 22.97 8.36 -5.29
C ASN A 147 23.48 9.80 -5.01
N PRO A 148 23.05 10.86 -5.73
CA PRO A 148 23.62 12.19 -5.55
C PRO A 148 23.06 12.90 -4.31
N SER A 149 23.84 13.83 -3.76
CA SER A 149 23.35 14.81 -2.79
C SER A 149 22.99 16.12 -3.51
N LYS A 150 21.78 16.61 -3.27
CA LYS A 150 21.30 17.93 -3.70
C LYS A 150 21.19 18.86 -2.50
N GLU A 151 21.18 20.16 -2.76
CA GLU A 151 21.14 21.19 -1.73
C GLU A 151 19.97 22.16 -1.98
N PHE A 152 19.14 22.33 -0.96
CA PHE A 152 18.19 23.42 -0.85
C PHE A 152 18.82 24.52 0.02
N ALA A 153 19.26 25.61 -0.60
CA ALA A 153 19.84 26.77 0.05
C ALA A 153 18.88 27.96 -0.04
N GLY A 154 18.52 28.50 1.12
CA GLY A 154 17.53 29.57 1.21
C GLY A 154 17.20 29.88 2.66
N LYS A 155 15.98 30.36 2.93
CA LYS A 155 15.51 30.59 4.29
C LYS A 155 14.65 29.42 4.75
N LEU A 156 14.92 28.84 5.91
CA LEU A 156 14.14 27.72 6.45
C LEU A 156 12.66 28.08 6.57
N ASN A 157 11.80 27.22 6.03
CA ASN A 157 10.36 27.36 6.18
C ASN A 157 9.95 27.12 7.64
N ASN A 158 9.03 27.96 8.12
CA ASN A 158 8.51 27.95 9.48
C ASN A 158 7.06 28.42 9.49
N GLY A 159 6.31 28.09 10.54
CA GLY A 159 4.95 28.59 10.74
C GLY A 159 3.93 27.83 9.91
N SER A 160 2.80 28.48 9.61
CA SER A 160 1.73 27.90 8.79
C SER A 160 2.04 28.04 7.30
N ILE A 161 1.92 26.96 6.55
CA ILE A 161 2.12 26.90 5.11
C ILE A 161 0.82 26.43 4.46
N ASP A 162 0.31 27.26 3.57
CA ASP A 162 -0.87 26.96 2.75
C ASP A 162 -0.45 26.54 1.35
N TYR A 163 -1.06 25.47 0.83
CA TYR A 163 -0.89 25.06 -0.56
C TYR A 163 -2.26 24.84 -1.23
N PRO A 164 -2.53 25.49 -2.38
CA PRO A 164 -3.81 25.38 -3.06
C PRO A 164 -3.95 24.01 -3.75
N LEU A 165 -5.04 23.31 -3.45
CA LEU A 165 -5.46 22.08 -4.12
C LEU A 165 -6.53 22.38 -5.17
N THR A 166 -6.52 21.60 -6.24
CA THR A 166 -7.52 21.68 -7.31
C THR A 166 -8.32 20.38 -7.44
N ILE A 167 -9.48 20.47 -8.11
CA ILE A 167 -10.35 19.34 -8.45
C ILE A 167 -10.93 19.56 -9.86
N GLY A 168 -10.06 19.60 -10.86
CA GLY A 168 -10.39 20.04 -12.21
C GLY A 168 -10.48 18.93 -13.27
N THR A 169 -9.92 17.75 -13.02
CA THR A 169 -9.84 16.71 -14.05
C THR A 169 -11.16 15.99 -14.30
N ILE A 170 -11.35 15.60 -15.57
CA ILE A 170 -12.44 14.74 -16.03
C ILE A 170 -12.13 13.24 -15.82
N ILE A 171 -10.90 12.86 -15.51
CA ILE A 171 -10.52 11.46 -15.25
C ILE A 171 -10.90 11.11 -13.82
N ASP A 172 -12.03 10.42 -13.65
CA ASP A 172 -12.61 10.13 -12.32
C ASP A 172 -11.63 9.39 -11.39
N SER A 173 -10.83 8.45 -11.91
CA SER A 173 -9.83 7.70 -11.14
C SER A 173 -8.64 8.54 -10.67
N LEU A 174 -8.46 9.76 -11.20
CA LEU A 174 -7.40 10.68 -10.82
C LEU A 174 -7.93 12.00 -10.26
N ARG A 175 -9.25 12.16 -10.14
CA ARG A 175 -9.87 13.40 -9.69
C ARG A 175 -9.50 13.74 -8.26
N GLY A 176 -9.04 14.99 -8.09
CA GLY A 176 -8.65 15.55 -6.81
C GLY A 176 -7.25 15.12 -6.34
N PHE A 177 -6.54 14.23 -7.05
CA PHE A 177 -5.17 13.91 -6.66
C PHE A 177 -4.25 15.09 -6.89
N ASN A 178 -3.68 15.63 -5.81
CA ASN A 178 -2.73 16.73 -5.84
C ASN A 178 -1.41 16.24 -5.25
N LEU A 179 -0.29 16.58 -5.90
CA LEU A 179 1.04 16.32 -5.35
C LEU A 179 1.47 17.50 -4.47
N VAL A 180 1.58 17.24 -3.18
CA VAL A 180 1.97 18.19 -2.14
C VAL A 180 3.31 17.78 -1.55
N GLY A 181 3.89 18.66 -0.73
CA GLY A 181 5.23 18.51 -0.20
C GLY A 181 5.29 18.70 1.31
N ASN A 182 6.21 17.99 1.98
CA ASN A 182 6.61 18.40 3.32
C ASN A 182 7.43 19.70 3.22
N PRO A 183 6.95 20.83 3.77
CA PRO A 183 7.63 22.10 3.61
C PRO A 183 8.73 22.33 4.66
N TYR A 184 8.90 21.46 5.66
CA TYR A 184 9.78 21.71 6.80
C TYR A 184 11.12 20.95 6.72
N PRO A 185 12.17 21.45 7.40
CA PRO A 185 13.45 20.76 7.57
C PRO A 185 13.39 19.60 8.60
N SER A 186 12.22 19.03 8.82
CA SER A 186 11.94 17.90 9.72
C SER A 186 10.87 17.01 9.11
N SER A 187 10.77 15.77 9.57
CA SER A 187 9.62 14.93 9.22
C SER A 187 8.33 15.57 9.74
N ILE A 188 7.23 15.31 9.05
CA ILE A 188 5.89 15.64 9.52
C ILE A 188 5.08 14.38 9.77
N ASP A 189 4.17 14.47 10.73
CA ASP A 189 3.33 13.39 11.16
C ASP A 189 1.91 13.56 10.60
N TRP A 190 1.54 12.68 9.68
CA TRP A 190 0.22 12.71 9.04
C TRP A 190 -0.93 12.42 10.02
N ALA A 191 -0.63 11.75 11.13
CA ALA A 191 -1.58 11.48 12.21
C ALA A 191 -1.46 12.46 13.38
N ALA A 192 -0.75 13.59 13.21
CA ALA A 192 -0.71 14.64 14.22
C ALA A 192 -2.14 15.13 14.53
N SER A 193 -2.46 15.21 15.82
CA SER A 193 -3.77 15.63 16.32
C SER A 193 -4.07 17.12 16.12
N SER A 194 -3.05 17.91 15.78
CA SER A 194 -3.17 19.35 15.52
C SER A 194 -2.16 19.79 14.46
N GLY A 195 -2.40 20.99 13.93
CA GLY A 195 -1.54 21.63 12.95
C GLY A 195 -1.87 21.34 11.49
N TRP A 196 -2.92 20.57 11.23
CA TRP A 196 -3.49 20.32 9.90
C TRP A 196 -4.81 21.08 9.70
N MET A 197 -4.97 21.73 8.54
CA MET A 197 -6.29 22.08 7.99
C MET A 197 -6.47 21.34 6.67
N ARG A 198 -7.22 20.24 6.69
CA ARG A 198 -7.36 19.31 5.56
C ARG A 198 -8.77 18.75 5.36
N SER A 199 -9.80 19.42 5.90
CA SER A 199 -11.21 19.02 5.74
C SER A 199 -11.72 19.08 4.29
N LEU A 200 -10.97 19.73 3.40
CA LEU A 200 -11.23 19.73 1.96
C LEU A 200 -10.80 18.44 1.26
N LEU A 201 -10.07 17.55 1.93
CA LEU A 201 -9.70 16.23 1.41
C LEU A 201 -10.88 15.26 1.52
N VAL A 202 -10.87 14.21 0.69
CA VAL A 202 -11.80 13.09 0.82
C VAL A 202 -11.58 12.43 2.19
N ASN A 203 -12.65 12.36 2.97
CA ASN A 203 -12.65 11.64 4.24
C ASN A 203 -12.84 10.14 3.99
N SER A 204 -12.10 9.32 4.74
CA SER A 204 -12.23 7.86 4.76
C SER A 204 -11.95 7.38 6.18
N ASN A 205 -12.92 6.69 6.79
CA ASN A 205 -12.84 6.15 8.15
C ASN A 205 -12.39 7.20 9.20
N ASP A 206 -13.10 8.32 9.29
CA ASP A 206 -12.78 9.46 10.18
C ASP A 206 -11.39 10.10 9.98
N GLY A 207 -10.70 9.74 8.90
CA GLY A 207 -9.39 10.27 8.57
C GLY A 207 -9.26 10.70 7.11
N TYR A 208 -8.01 10.85 6.69
CA TYR A 208 -7.65 11.31 5.35
C TYR A 208 -6.46 10.49 4.86
N ASP A 209 -6.52 10.05 3.62
CA ASP A 209 -5.47 9.25 3.00
C ASP A 209 -4.35 10.12 2.41
N MET A 210 -3.12 9.63 2.49
CA MET A 210 -1.99 10.09 1.70
C MET A 210 -1.35 8.93 0.93
N TRP A 211 -0.72 9.24 -0.21
CA TRP A 211 0.01 8.26 -1.01
C TRP A 211 1.46 8.67 -1.24
N ILE A 212 2.37 7.74 -1.05
CA ILE A 212 3.81 7.95 -1.26
C ILE A 212 4.33 6.89 -2.21
N TRP A 213 5.12 7.32 -3.21
CA TRP A 213 5.84 6.41 -4.08
C TRP A 213 6.91 5.64 -3.29
N ASN A 214 6.84 4.31 -3.29
CA ASN A 214 7.88 3.46 -2.75
C ASN A 214 8.65 2.78 -3.91
N PRO A 215 9.88 3.21 -4.21
CA PRO A 215 10.66 2.64 -5.32
C PRO A 215 11.08 1.18 -5.07
N ALA A 216 11.16 0.71 -3.82
CA ALA A 216 11.40 -0.71 -3.55
C ALA A 216 10.18 -1.58 -3.91
N ALA A 217 8.97 -1.02 -3.82
CA ALA A 217 7.73 -1.67 -4.23
C ALA A 217 7.47 -1.51 -5.74
N ASN A 218 8.08 -0.51 -6.38
CA ASN A 218 7.63 0.04 -7.67
C ASN A 218 6.12 0.36 -7.66
N ASN A 219 5.60 0.78 -6.52
CA ASN A 219 4.19 1.05 -6.29
C ASN A 219 4.00 2.19 -5.27
N TYR A 220 2.80 2.78 -5.27
CA TYR A 220 2.38 3.72 -4.24
C TYR A 220 1.90 2.97 -3.00
N GLY A 221 2.37 3.36 -1.82
CA GLY A 221 1.77 2.98 -0.55
C GLY A 221 0.84 4.07 -0.04
N ALA A 222 -0.19 3.67 0.70
CA ALA A 222 -1.18 4.58 1.27
C ALA A 222 -1.22 4.48 2.79
N TYR A 223 -1.50 5.59 3.46
CA TYR A 223 -1.73 5.62 4.91
C TYR A 223 -2.84 6.61 5.25
N ASN A 224 -3.73 6.20 6.15
CA ASN A 224 -4.82 7.03 6.63
C ASN A 224 -4.48 7.67 7.97
N SER A 225 -4.84 8.94 8.17
CA SER A 225 -4.56 9.66 9.41
C SER A 225 -5.28 9.14 10.67
N SER A 226 -6.34 8.34 10.52
CA SER A 226 -7.05 7.71 11.65
C SER A 226 -6.45 6.35 12.04
N ASP A 227 -5.57 5.77 11.21
CA ASP A 227 -4.94 4.48 11.50
C ASP A 227 -3.93 4.61 12.66
N ALA A 228 -4.28 4.05 13.82
CA ALA A 228 -3.53 4.21 15.06
C ALA A 228 -2.16 3.51 15.09
N ASP A 229 -1.96 2.50 14.25
CA ASP A 229 -0.72 1.71 14.19
C ASP A 229 0.45 2.47 13.53
N GLY A 230 0.16 3.53 12.79
CA GLY A 230 1.14 4.32 12.03
C GLY A 230 1.75 3.60 10.83
N VAL A 231 1.19 2.47 10.40
CA VAL A 231 1.68 1.64 9.29
C VAL A 231 0.68 1.69 8.14
N GLY A 232 1.13 2.04 6.94
CA GLY A 232 0.35 2.03 5.70
C GLY A 232 0.63 0.80 4.84
N THR A 233 0.10 0.80 3.61
CA THR A 233 0.41 -0.23 2.61
C THR A 233 1.76 0.01 1.94
N ASN A 234 2.32 -1.03 1.31
CA ASN A 234 3.58 -0.98 0.58
C ASN A 234 4.71 -0.36 1.40
N SER A 235 4.73 -0.73 2.69
CA SER A 235 5.68 -0.27 3.70
C SER A 235 5.59 1.23 4.05
N VAL A 236 4.71 2.05 3.46
CA VAL A 236 4.53 3.46 3.83
C VAL A 236 4.13 3.59 5.31
N THR A 237 4.47 4.71 5.96
CA THR A 237 4.13 4.98 7.38
C THR A 237 3.46 6.34 7.53
N ARG A 238 2.99 6.66 8.74
CA ARG A 238 2.45 7.99 9.09
C ARG A 238 3.41 9.16 8.91
N TYR A 239 4.71 8.91 8.82
CA TYR A 239 5.72 9.97 8.75
C TYR A 239 6.12 10.29 7.32
N ILE A 240 6.05 11.56 6.95
CA ILE A 240 6.55 12.09 5.69
C ILE A 240 7.92 12.74 5.97
N ALA A 241 8.98 12.17 5.39
CA ALA A 241 10.35 12.63 5.59
C ALA A 241 10.56 14.10 5.18
N PRO A 242 11.59 14.81 5.71
CA PRO A 242 11.95 16.12 5.19
C PRO A 242 12.22 16.04 3.69
N THR A 243 11.86 17.10 2.96
CA THR A 243 11.99 17.23 1.51
C THR A 243 11.26 16.18 0.67
N GLN A 244 10.30 15.44 1.25
CA GLN A 244 9.53 14.40 0.56
C GLN A 244 8.21 14.97 0.03
N GLY A 245 7.87 14.64 -1.21
CA GLY A 245 6.52 14.86 -1.76
C GLY A 245 5.61 13.66 -1.55
N TYR A 246 4.30 13.91 -1.53
CA TYR A 246 3.25 12.91 -1.32
C TYR A 246 1.96 13.38 -2.00
N PHE A 247 1.12 12.43 -2.41
CA PHE A 247 -0.19 12.72 -2.96
C PHE A 247 -1.24 12.80 -1.85
N VAL A 248 -2.20 13.68 -2.05
CA VAL A 248 -3.47 13.77 -1.30
C VAL A 248 -4.63 13.81 -2.28
N ARG A 249 -5.85 13.52 -1.84
CA ARG A 249 -7.05 13.58 -2.68
C ARG A 249 -8.04 14.62 -2.16
N ALA A 250 -8.19 15.73 -2.89
CA ALA A 250 -9.17 16.77 -2.62
C ALA A 250 -10.59 16.32 -2.96
N ALA A 251 -11.53 16.58 -2.05
CA ALA A 251 -12.98 16.55 -2.29
C ALA A 251 -13.49 17.92 -2.79
N SER A 252 -12.75 18.99 -2.52
CA SER A 252 -13.03 20.35 -2.99
C SER A 252 -11.74 21.13 -3.23
N ALA A 253 -11.78 22.13 -4.12
CA ALA A 253 -10.66 23.05 -4.30
C ALA A 253 -10.53 24.00 -3.11
N GLY A 254 -9.30 24.36 -2.74
CA GLY A 254 -9.02 25.24 -1.60
C GLY A 254 -7.62 25.04 -1.05
N ASN A 255 -7.28 25.77 0.02
CA ASN A 255 -5.95 25.67 0.62
C ASN A 255 -5.91 24.59 1.69
N MET A 256 -5.03 23.61 1.50
CA MET A 256 -4.62 22.72 2.57
C MET A 256 -3.51 23.42 3.37
N SER A 257 -3.64 23.41 4.70
CA SER A 257 -2.67 24.08 5.59
C SER A 257 -1.94 23.08 6.49
N THR A 258 -0.66 23.31 6.67
CA THR A 258 0.19 22.59 7.63
C THR A 258 0.95 23.60 8.49
N SER A 259 1.11 23.33 9.78
CA SER A 259 1.76 24.23 10.73
C SER A 259 2.70 23.47 11.68
N ASN A 260 3.56 24.19 12.39
CA ASN A 260 4.62 23.60 13.22
C ASN A 260 4.25 22.42 14.14
N PRO A 261 3.04 22.30 14.74
CA PRO A 261 2.68 21.15 15.58
C PRO A 261 2.80 19.77 14.90
N VAL A 262 2.79 19.71 13.56
CA VAL A 262 2.93 18.43 12.84
C VAL A 262 4.38 17.92 12.81
N ARG A 263 5.36 18.76 13.17
CA ARG A 263 6.80 18.48 12.99
C ARG A 263 7.29 17.51 14.05
N VAL A 264 7.99 16.46 13.62
CA VAL A 264 8.56 15.44 14.51
C VAL A 264 10.00 15.11 14.12
N HIS A 265 10.80 14.76 15.13
CA HIS A 265 12.08 14.09 14.92
C HIS A 265 11.80 12.59 14.74
N SER A 266 11.40 12.21 13.54
CA SER A 266 11.34 10.81 13.14
C SER A 266 12.50 10.56 12.18
N THR A 267 13.41 9.66 12.57
CA THR A 267 14.22 8.93 11.59
C THR A 267 13.24 7.99 10.89
N ALA A 268 12.45 8.54 9.97
CA ALA A 268 11.81 7.75 8.94
C ALA A 268 12.96 7.20 8.09
N SER A 269 13.66 6.19 8.60
CA SER A 269 14.31 5.21 7.75
C SER A 269 13.24 4.72 6.78
N TRP A 270 13.61 4.43 5.54
CA TRP A 270 12.72 3.74 4.63
C TRP A 270 12.31 2.41 5.25
N PHE A 271 11.17 2.49 5.94
CA PHE A 271 10.23 1.46 6.26
C PHE A 271 10.74 0.23 7.03
N LYS A 272 10.26 0.11 8.26
CA LYS A 272 9.50 -1.03 8.83
C LYS A 272 9.34 -0.75 10.32
N LEU A 273 8.12 -0.41 10.74
CA LEU A 273 7.72 -0.58 12.14
C LEU A 273 7.07 -1.95 12.28
N LYS A 274 7.26 -2.55 13.46
CA LYS A 274 6.79 -3.88 13.85
C LYS A 274 5.26 -3.93 13.82
N ASP A 275 4.69 -4.95 13.19
CA ASP A 275 3.25 -5.10 13.04
C ASP A 275 2.55 -5.46 14.38
N GLU A 276 1.69 -4.57 14.87
CA GLU A 276 0.57 -4.94 15.74
C GLU A 276 -0.69 -4.97 14.87
N TYR A 277 -1.16 -6.17 14.49
CA TYR A 277 -2.31 -6.38 13.62
C TYR A 277 -3.62 -6.22 14.39
N VAL A 278 -4.08 -5.00 14.61
CA VAL A 278 -5.40 -4.78 15.21
C VAL A 278 -6.45 -4.94 14.10
N ASN A 279 -7.18 -6.07 14.10
CA ASN A 279 -8.30 -6.38 13.20
C ASN A 279 -8.07 -6.14 11.69
N ARG A 280 -6.88 -6.46 11.17
CA ARG A 280 -6.58 -6.28 9.74
C ARG A 280 -6.09 -7.56 9.06
N VAL A 281 -6.36 -7.67 7.76
CA VAL A 281 -5.77 -8.64 6.84
C VAL A 281 -5.04 -7.88 5.74
N SER A 282 -3.72 -8.11 5.63
CA SER A 282 -2.89 -7.57 4.56
C SER A 282 -2.51 -8.70 3.59
N LEU A 283 -2.81 -8.53 2.31
CA LEU A 283 -2.36 -9.44 1.26
C LEU A 283 -1.30 -8.73 0.41
N VAL A 284 -0.09 -9.29 0.37
CA VAL A 284 1.06 -8.74 -0.35
C VAL A 284 1.44 -9.66 -1.49
N VAL A 285 1.50 -9.15 -2.71
CA VAL A 285 2.03 -9.88 -3.88
C VAL A 285 3.44 -9.44 -4.21
N ASN A 286 4.35 -10.38 -4.39
CA ASN A 286 5.72 -10.12 -4.84
C ASN A 286 5.92 -10.72 -6.22
N SER A 287 6.62 -10.00 -7.10
CA SER A 287 7.17 -10.59 -8.31
C SER A 287 8.44 -11.37 -7.96
N ASP A 288 8.46 -12.67 -8.24
CA ASP A 288 9.61 -13.53 -7.93
C ASP A 288 10.85 -13.14 -8.76
N ALA A 289 10.63 -12.48 -9.90
CA ALA A 289 11.67 -11.95 -10.78
C ALA A 289 12.22 -10.58 -10.31
N GLY A 290 11.73 -10.03 -9.21
CA GLY A 290 12.25 -8.79 -8.62
C GLY A 290 11.70 -7.50 -9.22
N TYR A 291 10.55 -7.54 -9.91
CA TYR A 291 9.92 -6.34 -10.49
C TYR A 291 9.14 -5.47 -9.48
N GLY A 292 9.18 -5.81 -8.19
CA GLY A 292 8.50 -5.09 -7.12
C GLY A 292 7.40 -5.91 -6.45
N PHE A 293 6.58 -5.22 -5.65
CA PHE A 293 5.49 -5.81 -4.87
C PHE A 293 4.33 -4.82 -4.73
N ASP A 294 3.15 -5.32 -4.36
CA ASP A 294 1.99 -4.49 -4.04
C ASP A 294 1.21 -5.10 -2.88
N GLU A 295 0.42 -4.28 -2.18
CA GLU A 295 -0.31 -4.65 -0.97
C GLU A 295 -1.73 -4.08 -1.00
N VAL A 296 -2.68 -4.94 -0.65
CA VAL A 296 -4.03 -4.53 -0.25
C VAL A 296 -4.24 -4.79 1.24
N ARG A 297 -4.99 -3.91 1.90
CA ARG A 297 -5.32 -4.05 3.32
C ARG A 297 -6.81 -3.95 3.57
N LEU A 298 -7.34 -4.95 4.26
CA LEU A 298 -8.71 -5.00 4.74
C LEU A 298 -8.68 -4.70 6.25
N SER A 299 -9.38 -3.66 6.68
CA SER A 299 -9.51 -3.30 8.08
C SER A 299 -10.92 -3.61 8.57
N PHE A 300 -11.07 -4.33 9.68
CA PHE A 300 -12.35 -4.74 10.24
C PHE A 300 -12.60 -4.09 11.61
N GLY A 301 -13.86 -4.03 12.02
CA GLY A 301 -14.30 -3.44 13.30
C GLY A 301 -14.76 -1.99 13.19
N ASN A 302 -15.00 -1.49 11.97
CA ASN A 302 -15.49 -0.14 11.74
C ASN A 302 -17.01 -0.08 11.96
N PHE A 303 -17.55 1.11 12.22
CA PHE A 303 -18.99 1.27 12.48
C PHE A 303 -19.86 0.94 11.26
N GLN A 304 -19.34 1.20 10.07
CA GLN A 304 -19.97 0.90 8.79
C GLN A 304 -18.91 0.53 7.76
N ASN A 305 -19.33 -0.08 6.65
CA ASN A 305 -18.45 -0.33 5.52
C ASN A 305 -18.16 1.00 4.81
N GLU A 306 -16.89 1.31 4.59
CA GLU A 306 -16.46 2.54 3.93
C GLU A 306 -15.37 2.26 2.89
N ASN A 307 -15.41 3.07 1.82
CA ASN A 307 -14.29 3.15 0.90
C ASN A 307 -13.06 3.67 1.65
N GLY A 308 -11.91 3.03 1.46
CA GLY A 308 -10.64 3.51 1.99
C GLY A 308 -9.80 4.20 0.93
N ALA A 309 -8.49 4.02 1.03
CA ALA A 309 -7.53 4.59 0.10
C ALA A 309 -7.72 4.03 -1.32
N MET A 310 -8.13 4.89 -2.24
CA MET A 310 -8.22 4.58 -3.67
C MET A 310 -6.84 4.17 -4.22
N LYS A 311 -6.82 3.22 -5.16
CA LYS A 311 -5.59 2.71 -5.77
C LYS A 311 -5.02 3.77 -6.71
N LEU A 312 -3.84 4.28 -6.38
CA LEU A 312 -3.00 5.00 -7.34
C LEU A 312 -2.09 3.98 -8.03
N PHE A 313 -2.29 3.80 -9.33
CA PHE A 313 -1.57 2.78 -10.10
C PHE A 313 -0.14 3.22 -10.41
N SER A 314 0.79 2.26 -10.37
CA SER A 314 2.19 2.49 -10.75
C SER A 314 2.32 2.84 -12.23
N HIS A 315 3.27 3.70 -12.55
CA HIS A 315 3.71 3.95 -13.94
C HIS A 315 4.75 2.93 -14.42
N VAL A 316 5.34 2.14 -13.51
CA VAL A 316 6.28 1.06 -13.85
C VAL A 316 5.48 -0.11 -14.39
N LEU A 317 5.41 -0.23 -15.71
CA LEU A 317 4.58 -1.24 -16.41
C LEU A 317 4.91 -2.69 -16.04
N ALA A 318 6.13 -2.94 -15.53
CA ALA A 318 6.56 -4.27 -15.13
C ALA A 318 6.18 -4.64 -13.69
N ALA A 319 5.79 -3.66 -12.86
CA ALA A 319 5.44 -3.90 -11.47
C ALA A 319 4.07 -4.59 -11.37
N PRO A 320 3.89 -5.53 -10.42
CA PRO A 320 2.57 -6.08 -10.15
C PRO A 320 1.63 -5.00 -9.58
N SER A 321 0.32 -5.17 -9.80
CA SER A 321 -0.72 -4.34 -9.19
C SER A 321 -1.75 -5.22 -8.51
N LEU A 322 -2.04 -4.93 -7.24
CA LEU A 322 -3.05 -5.60 -6.43
C LEU A 322 -4.04 -4.54 -5.92
N PHE A 323 -5.34 -4.82 -6.05
CA PHE A 323 -6.38 -3.88 -5.65
C PHE A 323 -7.70 -4.59 -5.36
N MET A 324 -8.56 -3.91 -4.61
CA MET A 324 -9.92 -4.37 -4.29
C MET A 324 -10.92 -3.55 -5.10
N PRO A 325 -11.58 -4.13 -6.11
CA PRO A 325 -12.61 -3.44 -6.88
C PRO A 325 -13.92 -3.35 -6.10
N ASN A 326 -14.62 -2.22 -6.20
CA ASN A 326 -16.02 -2.09 -5.81
C ASN A 326 -16.75 -1.09 -6.75
N GLN A 327 -18.00 -0.76 -6.47
CA GLN A 327 -18.81 0.13 -7.32
C GLN A 327 -18.23 1.55 -7.47
N ASN A 328 -17.39 2.00 -6.54
CA ASN A 328 -16.78 3.32 -6.48
C ASN A 328 -15.36 3.38 -7.05
N GLY A 329 -14.81 2.24 -7.52
CA GLY A 329 -13.48 2.15 -8.12
C GLY A 329 -12.60 1.06 -7.51
N ASN A 330 -11.28 1.28 -7.60
CA ASN A 330 -10.27 0.32 -7.15
C ASN A 330 -9.57 0.88 -5.91
N PHE A 331 -9.32 0.02 -4.91
CA PHE A 331 -8.81 0.45 -3.60
C PHE A 331 -7.60 -0.36 -3.15
N SER A 332 -6.63 0.31 -2.52
CA SER A 332 -5.54 -0.33 -1.78
C SER A 332 -5.95 -0.64 -0.34
N VAL A 333 -6.87 0.13 0.23
CA VAL A 333 -7.38 -0.08 1.59
C VAL A 333 -8.91 -0.01 1.55
N GLN A 334 -9.58 -0.90 2.28
CA GLN A 334 -11.02 -0.84 2.51
C GLN A 334 -11.33 -1.09 3.98
N TYR A 335 -12.38 -0.44 4.47
CA TYR A 335 -12.83 -0.49 5.85
C TYR A 335 -14.17 -1.24 5.90
N PHE A 336 -14.21 -2.28 6.73
CA PHE A 336 -15.34 -3.19 6.88
C PHE A 336 -15.84 -3.20 8.32
N THR A 337 -17.13 -3.51 8.50
CA THR A 337 -17.75 -3.72 9.81
C THR A 337 -17.18 -4.95 10.49
N ASN A 338 -17.46 -6.13 9.93
CA ASN A 338 -17.03 -7.43 10.45
C ASN A 338 -16.99 -8.47 9.31
N THR A 339 -16.42 -9.64 9.60
CA THR A 339 -16.28 -10.75 8.64
C THR A 339 -17.59 -11.47 8.34
N SER A 340 -18.63 -11.33 9.17
CA SER A 340 -19.94 -11.95 8.94
C SER A 340 -20.76 -11.18 7.91
N GLU A 341 -20.70 -9.84 7.94
CA GLU A 341 -21.32 -8.96 6.96
C GLU A 341 -20.49 -8.85 5.67
N ASN A 342 -19.19 -9.08 5.76
CA ASN A 342 -18.25 -9.05 4.63
C ASN A 342 -17.51 -10.38 4.48
N PRO A 343 -18.24 -11.50 4.23
CA PRO A 343 -17.65 -12.84 4.22
C PRO A 343 -16.84 -13.13 2.95
N VAL A 344 -16.98 -12.30 1.91
CA VAL A 344 -16.36 -12.47 0.60
C VAL A 344 -15.81 -11.13 0.13
N VAL A 345 -14.51 -11.06 -0.14
CA VAL A 345 -13.86 -9.86 -0.68
C VAL A 345 -13.10 -10.20 -1.96
N PRO A 346 -13.56 -9.72 -3.13
CA PRO A 346 -12.84 -9.86 -4.39
C PRO A 346 -11.53 -9.09 -4.39
N ILE A 347 -10.48 -9.72 -4.89
CA ILE A 347 -9.15 -9.14 -5.07
C ILE A 347 -8.74 -9.27 -6.54
N SER A 348 -8.42 -8.14 -7.16
CA SER A 348 -7.91 -8.10 -8.53
C SER A 348 -6.40 -7.99 -8.54
N PHE A 349 -5.77 -8.67 -9.49
CA PHE A 349 -4.33 -8.73 -9.67
C PHE A 349 -3.93 -8.60 -11.14
N THR A 350 -3.03 -7.67 -11.43
CA THR A 350 -2.39 -7.52 -12.75
C THR A 350 -0.89 -7.75 -12.61
N PRO A 351 -0.29 -8.70 -13.34
CA PRO A 351 1.10 -9.09 -13.09
C PRO A 351 2.15 -8.07 -13.55
N GLY A 352 1.85 -7.24 -14.55
CA GLY A 352 2.82 -6.30 -15.13
C GLY A 352 3.81 -6.94 -16.12
N ILE A 353 4.25 -8.19 -15.89
CA ILE A 353 5.03 -9.04 -16.82
C ILE A 353 4.56 -10.49 -16.68
N ASP A 354 4.71 -11.32 -17.71
CA ASP A 354 4.44 -12.76 -17.57
C ASP A 354 5.47 -13.39 -16.61
N GLY A 355 5.02 -14.07 -15.57
CA GLY A 355 5.95 -14.56 -14.56
C GLY A 355 5.33 -15.34 -13.41
N ASN A 356 6.18 -15.63 -12.42
CA ASN A 356 5.78 -16.23 -11.15
C ASN A 356 5.66 -15.15 -10.08
N TYR A 357 4.68 -15.32 -9.22
CA TYR A 357 4.31 -14.40 -8.16
C TYR A 357 4.03 -15.16 -6.88
N THR A 358 4.32 -14.51 -5.77
CA THR A 358 4.10 -15.04 -4.43
C THR A 358 3.23 -14.10 -3.61
N PHE A 359 2.05 -14.59 -3.20
CA PHE A 359 1.24 -13.95 -2.16
C PHE A 359 1.76 -14.30 -0.77
N ASN A 360 1.75 -13.30 0.11
CA ASN A 360 1.90 -13.42 1.55
C ASN A 360 0.68 -12.77 2.22
N CYS A 361 -0.05 -13.52 3.03
CA CYS A 361 -1.20 -13.02 3.77
C CYS A 361 -0.84 -12.86 5.25
N ASN A 362 -0.97 -11.65 5.78
CA ASN A 362 -0.60 -11.30 7.14
C ASN A 362 -1.84 -10.82 7.91
N PHE A 363 -2.14 -11.47 9.03
CA PHE A 363 -3.26 -11.17 9.90
C PHE A 363 -3.03 -11.76 11.30
N ASP A 364 -3.80 -11.30 12.28
CA ASP A 364 -3.79 -11.87 13.62
C ASP A 364 -4.58 -13.20 13.64
N LEU A 365 -3.88 -14.31 13.90
CA LEU A 365 -4.46 -15.66 13.93
C LEU A 365 -5.53 -15.84 15.02
N ASP A 366 -5.48 -15.02 16.08
CA ASP A 366 -6.43 -15.06 17.19
C ASP A 366 -7.69 -14.22 16.90
N LYS A 367 -7.66 -13.35 15.89
CA LYS A 367 -8.78 -12.50 15.50
C LYS A 367 -9.57 -13.01 14.30
N PHE A 368 -8.92 -13.79 13.44
CA PHE A 368 -9.55 -14.34 12.24
C PHE A 368 -9.61 -15.86 12.32
N ASP A 369 -10.85 -16.37 12.42
CA ASP A 369 -11.13 -17.80 12.43
C ASP A 369 -10.94 -18.43 11.05
N ILE A 370 -11.42 -17.74 10.01
CA ILE A 370 -11.41 -18.18 8.62
C ILE A 370 -10.76 -17.10 7.77
N VAL A 371 -9.72 -17.48 7.03
CA VAL A 371 -9.14 -16.70 5.93
C VAL A 371 -8.76 -17.68 4.83
N MET A 372 -9.62 -17.81 3.81
CA MET A 372 -9.35 -18.65 2.65
C MET A 372 -9.04 -17.76 1.45
N LEU A 373 -8.03 -18.13 0.67
CA LEU A 373 -7.72 -17.51 -0.61
C LEU A 373 -8.12 -18.48 -1.73
N GLU A 374 -9.04 -18.07 -2.59
CA GLU A 374 -9.34 -18.78 -3.84
C GLU A 374 -8.65 -18.12 -5.02
N ASP A 375 -8.03 -18.94 -5.87
CA ASP A 375 -7.61 -18.58 -7.22
C ASP A 375 -8.67 -19.05 -8.23
N LEU A 376 -9.47 -18.12 -8.75
CA LEU A 376 -10.56 -18.38 -9.69
C LEU A 376 -10.07 -18.94 -11.04
N GLN A 377 -8.79 -18.76 -11.38
CA GLN A 377 -8.23 -19.32 -12.61
C GLN A 377 -7.96 -20.83 -12.49
N THR A 378 -7.58 -21.29 -11.29
CA THR A 378 -7.26 -22.70 -11.04
C THR A 378 -8.32 -23.42 -10.22
N HIS A 379 -9.30 -22.68 -9.67
CA HIS A 379 -10.27 -23.11 -8.68
C HIS A 379 -9.64 -23.73 -7.42
N TYR A 380 -8.39 -23.35 -7.12
CA TYR A 380 -7.69 -23.81 -5.93
C TYR A 380 -7.98 -22.88 -4.76
N ILE A 381 -8.36 -23.46 -3.61
CA ILE A 381 -8.61 -22.73 -2.38
C ILE A 381 -7.56 -23.12 -1.35
N GLN A 382 -6.91 -22.13 -0.75
CA GLN A 382 -5.93 -22.30 0.30
C GLN A 382 -6.40 -21.67 1.62
N ASN A 383 -6.29 -22.41 2.71
CA ASN A 383 -6.45 -21.86 4.05
C ASN A 383 -5.17 -21.09 4.45
N MET A 384 -5.27 -19.77 4.53
CA MET A 384 -4.14 -18.89 4.80
C MET A 384 -3.66 -18.93 6.26
N LYS A 385 -4.45 -19.53 7.17
CA LYS A 385 -4.07 -19.74 8.59
C LYS A 385 -3.02 -20.84 8.74
N TYR A 386 -3.11 -21.90 7.93
CA TYR A 386 -2.12 -22.99 7.95
C TYR A 386 -0.92 -22.72 7.05
N ARG A 387 -1.16 -22.10 5.90
CA ARG A 387 -0.11 -21.71 4.95
C ARG A 387 -0.41 -20.31 4.45
N ASN A 388 0.29 -19.32 4.99
CA ASN A 388 0.08 -17.92 4.66
C ASN A 388 0.74 -17.48 3.34
N THR A 389 1.32 -18.41 2.58
CA THR A 389 2.00 -18.16 1.31
C THR A 389 1.38 -18.95 0.16
N TYR A 390 1.11 -18.30 -0.96
CA TYR A 390 0.58 -18.94 -2.17
C TYR A 390 1.40 -18.53 -3.40
N ASN A 391 1.92 -19.51 -4.12
CA ASN A 391 2.75 -19.29 -5.32
C ASN A 391 1.92 -19.60 -6.56
N PHE A 392 1.99 -18.74 -7.56
CA PHE A 392 1.22 -18.90 -8.78
C PHE A 392 1.92 -18.28 -9.97
N LYS A 393 1.56 -18.75 -11.17
CA LYS A 393 1.98 -18.15 -12.44
C LYS A 393 0.88 -17.23 -12.95
N ALA A 394 1.25 -16.11 -13.53
CA ALA A 394 0.33 -15.17 -14.16
C ALA A 394 0.89 -14.64 -15.48
N LEU A 395 -0.01 -14.41 -16.44
CA LEU A 395 0.27 -13.81 -17.73
C LEU A 395 -0.45 -12.46 -17.83
N LYS A 396 0.10 -11.52 -18.59
CA LYS A 396 -0.51 -10.21 -18.86
C LYS A 396 -1.94 -10.27 -19.40
N LYS A 397 -2.28 -11.36 -20.08
CA LYS A 397 -3.58 -11.60 -20.70
C LYS A 397 -4.60 -12.26 -19.76
N ASP A 398 -4.19 -12.67 -18.57
CA ASP A 398 -5.10 -13.29 -17.61
C ASP A 398 -6.13 -12.25 -17.13
N ASP A 399 -7.32 -12.71 -16.75
CA ASP A 399 -8.35 -11.83 -16.17
C ASP A 399 -7.83 -11.26 -14.84
N PRO A 400 -7.81 -9.92 -14.66
CA PRO A 400 -7.41 -9.33 -13.40
C PRO A 400 -8.27 -9.77 -12.21
N ASN A 401 -9.54 -10.11 -12.41
CA ASN A 401 -10.45 -10.56 -11.35
C ASN A 401 -10.22 -12.02 -11.00
N ARG A 402 -9.06 -12.31 -10.42
CA ARG A 402 -8.57 -13.67 -10.23
C ARG A 402 -8.73 -14.21 -8.83
N PHE A 403 -8.71 -13.37 -7.79
CA PHE A 403 -8.61 -13.86 -6.42
C PHE A 403 -9.79 -13.44 -5.56
N VAL A 404 -10.13 -14.27 -4.58
CA VAL A 404 -11.18 -13.99 -3.60
C VAL A 404 -10.68 -14.36 -2.21
N LEU A 405 -10.87 -13.47 -1.24
CA LEU A 405 -10.69 -13.78 0.17
C LEU A 405 -12.04 -14.11 0.81
N TYR A 406 -12.11 -15.25 1.50
CA TYR A 406 -13.28 -15.67 2.27
C TYR A 406 -12.99 -15.60 3.77
N PHE A 407 -13.92 -14.99 4.51
CA PHE A 407 -13.88 -14.83 5.97
C PHE A 407 -15.02 -15.54 6.71
N GLY A 408 -15.94 -16.16 5.97
CA GLY A 408 -17.02 -16.97 6.50
C GLY A 408 -16.97 -18.39 5.96
N PRO A 409 -17.76 -19.32 6.54
CA PRO A 409 -17.96 -20.63 5.96
C PRO A 409 -18.47 -20.45 4.54
N ASP A 410 -17.85 -21.17 3.63
CA ASP A 410 -18.13 -21.09 2.22
C ASP A 410 -19.58 -21.48 1.93
N GLN A 411 -20.44 -20.48 1.66
CA GLN A 411 -21.82 -20.73 1.27
C GLN A 411 -21.92 -21.18 -0.20
N ASN A 412 -20.84 -21.04 -0.98
CA ASN A 412 -20.81 -21.33 -2.42
C ASN A 412 -20.01 -22.60 -2.76
N HIS A 413 -19.15 -23.10 -1.87
CA HIS A 413 -18.57 -24.45 -1.91
C HIS A 413 -19.22 -25.39 -0.89
N SER A 414 -20.54 -25.32 -0.71
CA SER A 414 -21.24 -26.59 -0.80
C SER A 414 -21.07 -27.04 -2.26
N GLY A 415 -20.10 -27.91 -2.55
CA GLY A 415 -20.29 -28.76 -3.72
C GLY A 415 -21.69 -29.31 -3.57
N LYS A 416 -22.63 -28.94 -4.47
CA LYS A 416 -24.07 -29.13 -4.23
C LYS A 416 -24.29 -30.49 -3.58
N ASP A 417 -24.89 -30.52 -2.39
CA ASP A 417 -25.11 -31.79 -1.71
C ASP A 417 -25.78 -32.72 -2.70
N ILE A 418 -25.06 -33.79 -3.07
CA ILE A 418 -25.67 -34.76 -3.96
C ILE A 418 -26.85 -35.36 -3.19
N PRO A 419 -28.03 -35.55 -3.80
CA PRO A 419 -29.22 -36.07 -3.12
C PRO A 419 -29.11 -37.58 -2.82
N GLY A 420 -27.91 -38.08 -2.51
CA GLY A 420 -27.65 -39.43 -2.07
C GLY A 420 -27.84 -39.60 -0.57
N ARG A 421 -27.97 -40.85 -0.12
CA ARG A 421 -28.03 -41.19 1.31
C ARG A 421 -26.99 -42.25 1.63
N ILE A 422 -26.34 -42.07 2.78
CA ILE A 422 -25.41 -43.06 3.33
C ILE A 422 -25.98 -43.52 4.67
N TYR A 423 -26.09 -44.83 4.87
CA TYR A 423 -26.52 -45.43 6.14
C TYR A 423 -26.01 -46.86 6.22
N SER A 424 -26.15 -47.48 7.39
CA SER A 424 -25.90 -48.91 7.55
C SER A 424 -27.20 -49.61 7.87
N ASP A 425 -27.37 -50.83 7.35
CA ASP A 425 -28.48 -51.73 7.70
C ASP A 425 -28.10 -52.70 8.85
N GLY A 426 -26.91 -52.55 9.44
CA GLY A 426 -26.35 -53.42 10.47
C GLY A 426 -25.43 -54.51 9.95
N VAL A 427 -25.32 -54.71 8.63
CA VAL A 427 -24.40 -55.69 8.01
C VAL A 427 -23.61 -55.07 6.86
N HIS A 428 -24.22 -54.17 6.09
CA HIS A 428 -23.64 -53.52 4.93
C HIS A 428 -23.60 -52.01 5.11
N LEU A 429 -22.69 -51.37 4.37
CA LEU A 429 -22.73 -49.93 4.14
C LEU A 429 -23.63 -49.70 2.91
N ILE A 430 -24.72 -48.99 3.11
CA ILE A 430 -25.67 -48.64 2.06
C ILE A 430 -25.34 -47.26 1.52
N VAL A 431 -25.11 -47.19 0.21
CA VAL A 431 -24.93 -45.94 -0.55
C VAL A 431 -26.07 -45.84 -1.56
N ASP A 432 -27.10 -45.09 -1.19
CA ASP A 432 -28.27 -44.84 -2.02
C ASP A 432 -27.99 -43.65 -2.96
N LEU A 433 -27.80 -43.96 -4.24
CA LEU A 433 -27.61 -42.99 -5.33
C LEU A 433 -28.85 -42.93 -6.23
N SER A 434 -30.02 -43.39 -5.78
CA SER A 434 -31.24 -43.46 -6.61
C SER A 434 -31.66 -42.12 -7.23
N LEU A 435 -31.35 -41.01 -6.55
CA LEU A 435 -31.61 -39.64 -7.02
C LEU A 435 -30.40 -38.95 -7.66
N VAL A 436 -29.26 -39.63 -7.76
CA VAL A 436 -28.00 -39.10 -8.30
C VAL A 436 -27.79 -39.69 -9.70
N PRO A 437 -27.85 -38.90 -10.78
CA PRO A 437 -27.77 -39.43 -12.15
C PRO A 437 -26.36 -39.85 -12.58
N GLU A 438 -25.33 -39.24 -11.99
CA GLU A 438 -23.93 -39.42 -12.38
C GLU A 438 -23.26 -40.59 -11.64
N GLU A 439 -22.24 -41.17 -12.28
CA GLU A 439 -21.29 -42.04 -11.58
C GLU A 439 -20.61 -41.27 -10.45
N THR A 440 -20.53 -41.90 -9.28
CA THR A 440 -20.08 -41.27 -8.04
C THR A 440 -18.98 -42.09 -7.39
N GLU A 441 -17.87 -41.45 -7.08
CA GLU A 441 -16.76 -42.07 -6.36
C GLU A 441 -17.06 -42.05 -4.85
N VAL A 442 -16.94 -43.21 -4.21
CA VAL A 442 -17.07 -43.39 -2.76
C VAL A 442 -15.70 -43.61 -2.14
N PHE A 443 -15.46 -42.92 -1.02
CA PHE A 443 -14.32 -43.11 -0.14
C PHE A 443 -14.84 -43.40 1.26
N VAL A 444 -14.27 -44.39 1.93
CA VAL A 444 -14.58 -44.71 3.33
C VAL A 444 -13.30 -44.70 4.12
N TYR A 445 -13.27 -43.90 5.19
CA TYR A 445 -12.14 -43.77 6.10
C TYR A 445 -12.53 -44.20 7.51
N ASP A 446 -11.56 -44.68 8.29
CA ASP A 446 -11.69 -44.71 9.75
C ASP A 446 -11.45 -43.32 10.37
N VAL A 447 -11.68 -43.19 11.67
CA VAL A 447 -11.50 -41.93 12.41
C VAL A 447 -10.06 -41.42 12.49
N LEU A 448 -9.08 -42.28 12.18
CA LEU A 448 -7.68 -41.91 12.12
C LEU A 448 -7.27 -41.48 10.70
N GLY A 449 -8.20 -41.48 9.74
CA GLY A 449 -7.99 -41.05 8.36
C GLY A 449 -7.41 -42.13 7.44
N ARG A 450 -7.35 -43.40 7.88
CA ARG A 450 -6.93 -44.51 7.01
C ARG A 450 -8.06 -44.88 6.06
N LEU A 451 -7.75 -44.94 4.76
CA LEU A 451 -8.69 -45.35 3.71
C LEU A 451 -8.98 -46.86 3.82
N LEU A 452 -10.26 -47.20 3.98
CA LEU A 452 -10.77 -48.57 4.09
C LEU A 452 -11.38 -49.07 2.78
N LEU A 453 -12.03 -48.18 2.02
CA LEU A 453 -12.67 -48.50 0.74
C LEU A 453 -12.58 -47.29 -0.20
N GLN A 454 -12.27 -47.54 -1.47
CA GLN A 454 -12.44 -46.59 -2.56
C GLN A 454 -13.02 -47.31 -3.78
N GLN A 455 -14.14 -46.83 -4.30
CA GLN A 455 -14.82 -47.44 -5.45
C GLN A 455 -15.60 -46.40 -6.25
N LYS A 456 -15.81 -46.64 -7.53
CA LYS A 456 -16.77 -45.89 -8.36
C LYS A 456 -18.09 -46.64 -8.46
N LEU A 457 -19.19 -45.94 -8.19
CA LEU A 457 -20.53 -46.49 -8.15
C LEU A 457 -21.43 -45.82 -9.18
N GLN A 458 -22.23 -46.61 -9.87
CA GLN A 458 -23.19 -46.11 -10.85
C GLN A 458 -24.32 -45.32 -10.18
N GLY A 459 -24.71 -44.19 -10.77
CA GLY A 459 -25.88 -43.41 -10.33
C GLY A 459 -27.22 -44.12 -10.56
N LYS A 460 -28.30 -43.58 -10.00
CA LYS A 460 -29.70 -44.06 -10.08
C LYS A 460 -29.94 -45.45 -9.47
N ILE A 461 -29.03 -45.92 -8.62
CA ILE A 461 -29.04 -47.27 -8.03
C ILE A 461 -28.73 -47.16 -6.53
N VAL A 462 -29.27 -48.09 -5.73
CA VAL A 462 -28.87 -48.29 -4.33
C VAL A 462 -27.79 -49.36 -4.29
N HIS A 463 -26.61 -49.03 -3.75
CA HIS A 463 -25.50 -49.95 -3.62
C HIS A 463 -25.39 -50.47 -2.19
N GLN A 464 -25.08 -51.77 -2.07
CA GLN A 464 -24.72 -52.41 -0.81
C GLN A 464 -23.23 -52.76 -0.90
N LEU A 465 -22.45 -52.25 0.05
CA LEU A 465 -21.02 -52.45 0.10
C LEU A 465 -20.69 -53.33 1.31
N ASP A 466 -20.07 -54.48 1.03
CA ASP A 466 -19.53 -55.35 2.06
C ASP A 466 -18.34 -54.67 2.72
N MET A 467 -18.49 -54.42 4.01
CA MET A 467 -17.46 -53.81 4.83
C MET A 467 -17.02 -54.85 5.86
N ASN A 468 -15.71 -55.09 5.95
CA ASN A 468 -15.13 -55.96 6.98
C ASN A 468 -14.38 -55.21 8.13
N PRO A 469 -14.80 -54.01 8.59
CA PRO A 469 -14.20 -53.37 9.75
C PRO A 469 -14.77 -53.91 11.07
N ASP A 470 -13.94 -53.96 12.11
CA ASP A 470 -14.42 -54.04 13.51
C ASP A 470 -15.35 -52.84 13.83
N THR A 471 -16.25 -53.00 14.80
CA THR A 471 -17.19 -51.97 15.25
C THR A 471 -16.50 -50.62 15.48
N GLN A 472 -16.80 -49.64 14.63
CA GLN A 472 -16.11 -48.34 14.62
C GLN A 472 -16.94 -47.23 13.97
N ILE A 473 -16.44 -46.01 14.06
CA ILE A 473 -17.00 -44.87 13.32
C ILE A 473 -16.32 -44.80 11.94
N LEU A 474 -17.14 -44.68 10.90
CA LEU A 474 -16.70 -44.47 9.53
C LEU A 474 -16.99 -43.03 9.08
N ILE A 475 -16.08 -42.47 8.29
CA ILE A 475 -16.27 -41.24 7.53
C ILE A 475 -16.42 -41.63 6.07
N CYS A 476 -17.64 -41.53 5.55
CA CYS A 476 -17.96 -41.84 4.16
C CYS A 476 -18.07 -40.54 3.36
N TYR A 477 -17.32 -40.45 2.27
CA TYR A 477 -17.29 -39.31 1.37
C TYR A 477 -17.63 -39.74 -0.04
N LEU A 478 -18.63 -39.09 -0.63
CA LEU A 478 -19.05 -39.27 -2.02
C LEU A 478 -18.65 -38.04 -2.82
N LYS A 479 -18.18 -38.24 -4.05
CA LYS A 479 -17.82 -37.16 -4.95
C LYS A 479 -18.15 -37.50 -6.40
N ASN A 480 -18.77 -36.57 -7.11
CA ASN A 480 -18.92 -36.61 -8.56
C ASN A 480 -18.80 -35.20 -9.17
N THR A 481 -19.09 -35.08 -10.46
CA THR A 481 -19.05 -33.80 -11.19
C THR A 481 -20.11 -32.80 -10.73
N ASN A 482 -21.20 -33.27 -10.11
CA ASN A 482 -22.33 -32.46 -9.67
C ASN A 482 -22.25 -32.02 -8.20
N GLY A 483 -21.35 -32.63 -7.41
CA GLY A 483 -21.11 -32.24 -6.02
C GLY A 483 -20.53 -33.35 -5.16
N SER A 484 -20.72 -33.25 -3.85
CA SER A 484 -20.23 -34.21 -2.86
C SER A 484 -21.23 -34.43 -1.73
N LEU A 485 -21.01 -35.49 -0.95
CA LEU A 485 -21.75 -35.77 0.29
C LEU A 485 -20.79 -36.42 1.29
N CYS A 486 -20.71 -35.88 2.50
CA CYS A 486 -19.93 -36.46 3.58
C CYS A 486 -20.85 -36.90 4.71
N LYS A 487 -20.69 -38.13 5.20
CA LYS A 487 -21.45 -38.62 6.36
C LYS A 487 -20.58 -39.42 7.31
N LYS A 488 -20.67 -39.07 8.59
CA LYS A 488 -20.15 -39.85 9.70
C LYS A 488 -21.23 -40.84 10.14
N LEU A 489 -20.90 -42.11 10.24
CA LEU A 489 -21.82 -43.13 10.76
C LEU A 489 -21.11 -44.12 11.68
N TYR A 490 -21.84 -44.62 12.66
CA TYR A 490 -21.40 -45.73 13.49
C TYR A 490 -21.70 -47.03 12.73
N PHE A 491 -20.69 -47.86 12.54
CA PHE A 491 -20.78 -49.15 11.89
C PHE A 491 -20.47 -50.23 12.93
N SER A 492 -21.41 -51.15 13.12
CA SER A 492 -21.21 -52.34 13.92
C SER A 492 -21.59 -53.53 13.07
N ASN A 493 -20.75 -54.56 13.07
CA ASN A 493 -21.19 -55.91 12.71
C ASN A 493 -22.18 -56.45 13.73
#